data_AF-L7NKB5-F1
#
_entry.id   AF-L7NKB5-F1
#
_cell.length_a   1.000
_cell.length_b   1.000
_cell.length_c   1.000
_cell.angle_alpha   90.00
_cell.angle_beta   90.00
_cell.angle_gamma   90.00
#
_symmetry.space_group_name_H-M   'P 1'
#
loop_
_entity.id
_entity.type
_entity.pdbx_description
1 polymer ?
#
loop_
_entity_poly.entity_id
_entity_poly.type
_entity_poly.pdbx_seq_one_letter_code
_entity_poly.pdbx_strand_id
1 'polypeptide(L)'
;MAAKKIWFFDLLRCVAAIAVVIIHVLGPYREQLGQISQFDWITAIIFNSFSRWAVPVFILISGALLLSNPKPIEANYFITRRVSKVLIPFVAWSLFYAGLAGVSLSGPIRLIRVNPCTHKA
;
A
#
# COMPACT_ATOMS: atom_id res chain seq x y z
N MET A 1 10.16 -3.38 -37.01
CA MET A 1 9.23 -4.42 -36.54
C MET A 1 8.24 -3.78 -35.58
N ALA A 2 6.97 -3.69 -35.97
CA ALA A 2 5.91 -3.12 -35.14
C ALA A 2 5.81 -3.93 -33.84
N ALA A 3 6.00 -3.26 -32.70
CA ALA A 3 5.83 -3.87 -31.39
C ALA A 3 4.39 -4.38 -31.29
N LYS A 4 4.20 -5.70 -31.35
CA LYS A 4 2.92 -6.36 -31.07
C LYS A 4 2.62 -6.10 -29.60
N LYS A 5 2.04 -4.94 -29.28
CA LYS A 5 1.54 -4.63 -27.95
C LYS A 5 0.52 -5.69 -27.61
N ILE A 6 0.87 -6.50 -26.63
CA ILE A 6 0.04 -7.61 -26.18
C ILE A 6 -1.11 -6.95 -25.41
N TRP A 7 -2.20 -6.65 -26.12
CA TRP A 7 -3.41 -5.97 -25.61
C TRP A 7 -3.89 -6.53 -24.27
N PHE A 8 -3.65 -7.83 -24.05
CA PHE A 8 -3.90 -8.53 -22.80
C PHE A 8 -3.25 -7.88 -21.56
N PHE A 9 -1.99 -7.42 -21.66
CA PHE A 9 -1.31 -6.79 -20.52
C PHE A 9 -1.89 -5.42 -20.19
N ASP A 10 -2.32 -4.65 -21.20
CA ASP A 10 -2.94 -3.34 -20.97
C ASP A 10 -4.36 -3.52 -20.40
N LEU A 11 -5.13 -4.51 -20.86
CA LEU A 11 -6.43 -4.86 -20.29
C LEU A 11 -6.32 -5.33 -18.83
N LEU A 12 -5.35 -6.20 -18.52
CA LEU A 12 -5.10 -6.65 -17.15
C LEU A 12 -4.74 -5.48 -16.22
N ARG A 13 -3.95 -4.50 -16.69
CA ARG A 13 -3.67 -3.29 -15.90
C ARG A 13 -4.92 -2.46 -15.65
N CYS A 14 -5.81 -2.33 -16.63
CA CYS A 14 -7.08 -1.63 -16.45
C CYS A 14 -7.95 -2.30 -15.37
N VAL A 15 -8.10 -3.62 -15.42
CA VAL A 15 -8.88 -4.37 -14.41
C VAL A 15 -8.23 -4.26 -13.03
N ALA A 16 -6.90 -4.41 -12.94
CA ALA A 16 -6.18 -4.24 -11.68
C ALA A 16 -6.33 -2.82 -11.10
N ALA A 17 -6.29 -1.78 -11.94
CA ALA A 17 -6.49 -0.40 -11.49
C ALA A 17 -7.88 -0.18 -10.87
N ILE A 18 -8.93 -0.73 -11.48
CA ILE A 18 -10.30 -0.66 -10.93
C ILE A 18 -10.35 -1.32 -9.55
N ALA A 19 -9.76 -2.52 -9.41
CA ALA A 19 -9.71 -3.21 -8.12
C ALA A 19 -8.93 -2.43 -7.03
N VAL A 20 -7.86 -1.71 -7.40
CA VAL A 20 -7.13 -0.83 -6.47
C VAL A 20 -8.00 0.34 -5.99
N VAL A 21 -8.80 0.94 -6.89
CA VAL A 21 -9.73 2.02 -6.53
C VAL A 21 -10.79 1.50 -5.54
N ILE A 22 -11.34 0.31 -5.79
CA ILE A 22 -12.30 -0.34 -4.88
C ILE A 22 -11.71 -0.47 -3.47
N ILE A 23 -10.48 -0.99 -3.33
CA ILE A 23 -9.82 -1.09 -2.01
C ILE A 23 -9.70 0.28 -1.32
N HIS A 24 -9.34 1.33 -2.06
CA HIS A 24 -9.15 2.66 -1.46
C HIS A 24 -10.46 3.30 -1.03
N VAL A 25 -11.52 3.15 -1.83
CA VAL A 25 -12.85 3.70 -1.51
C VAL A 25 -13.50 2.93 -0.36
N LEU A 26 -13.27 1.62 -0.27
CA LEU A 26 -13.81 0.79 0.81
C LEU A 26 -12.92 0.73 2.07
N GLY A 27 -11.67 1.21 2.00
CA GLY A 27 -10.77 1.36 3.14
C GLY A 27 -11.39 2.07 4.34
N PRO A 28 -11.96 3.29 4.19
CA PRO A 28 -12.57 4.03 5.30
C PRO A 28 -13.86 3.39 5.84
N TYR A 29 -14.58 2.60 5.04
CA TYR A 29 -15.78 1.88 5.49
C TYR A 29 -15.48 0.84 6.58
N ARG A 30 -14.22 0.40 6.71
CA ARG A 30 -13.80 -0.52 7.78
C ARG A 30 -13.91 0.12 9.18
N GLU A 31 -13.72 1.43 9.29
CA GLU A 31 -13.68 2.15 10.57
C GLU A 31 -15.08 2.50 11.10
N GLN A 32 -16.13 2.35 10.29
CA GLN A 32 -17.53 2.60 10.67
C GLN A 32 -18.23 1.38 11.31
N LEU A 33 -17.46 0.50 11.94
CA LEU A 33 -17.97 -0.64 12.71
C LEU A 33 -18.95 -0.16 13.80
N GLY A 34 -20.24 -0.46 13.62
CA GLY A 34 -21.31 -0.11 14.56
C GLY A 34 -22.13 1.15 14.23
N GLN A 35 -21.82 1.89 13.15
CA GLN A 35 -22.66 3.00 12.67
C GLN A 35 -23.53 2.66 11.47
N ILE A 36 -23.20 1.57 10.76
CA ILE A 36 -23.89 1.08 9.56
C ILE A 36 -24.46 -0.32 9.80
N SER A 37 -25.45 -0.70 8.98
CA SER A 37 -26.02 -2.05 8.98
C SER A 37 -24.91 -3.10 8.81
N GLN A 38 -24.98 -4.19 9.59
CA GLN A 38 -24.00 -5.28 9.50
C GLN A 38 -23.87 -5.83 8.07
N PHE A 39 -24.97 -5.82 7.31
CA PHE A 39 -24.99 -6.29 5.93
C PHE A 39 -24.10 -5.44 5.01
N ASP A 40 -24.15 -4.11 5.13
CA ASP A 40 -23.35 -3.18 4.32
C ASP A 40 -21.87 -3.30 4.66
N TRP A 41 -21.55 -3.46 5.95
CA TRP A 41 -20.19 -3.64 6.43
C TRP A 41 -19.57 -4.97 5.95
N ILE A 42 -20.33 -6.08 6.04
CA ILE A 42 -19.89 -7.39 5.54
C ILE A 42 -19.64 -7.32 4.03
N THR A 43 -20.57 -6.72 3.29
CA THR A 43 -20.44 -6.56 1.84
C THR A 43 -19.18 -5.76 1.50
N ALA A 44 -18.94 -4.66 2.20
CA ALA A 44 -17.73 -3.85 2.01
C ALA A 44 -16.45 -4.64 2.26
N ILE A 45 -16.40 -5.49 3.28
CA ILE A 45 -15.23 -6.30 3.60
C ILE A 45 -14.99 -7.42 2.61
N ILE A 46 -16.05 -8.04 2.10
CA ILE A 46 -15.95 -9.07 1.06
C ILE A 46 -15.35 -8.45 -0.21
N PHE A 47 -15.90 -7.32 -0.68
CA PHE A 47 -15.36 -6.62 -1.85
C PHE A 47 -13.92 -6.16 -1.63
N ASN A 48 -13.61 -5.58 -0.47
CA ASN A 48 -12.26 -5.17 -0.11
C ASN A 48 -11.27 -6.34 -0.13
N SER A 49 -11.65 -7.49 0.43
CA SER A 49 -10.78 -8.68 0.48
C SER A 49 -10.61 -9.30 -0.90
N PHE A 50 -11.69 -9.34 -1.69
CA PHE A 50 -11.67 -9.84 -3.06
C PHE A 50 -10.77 -8.99 -3.95
N SER A 51 -10.76 -7.68 -3.82
CA SER A 51 -9.94 -6.82 -4.68
C SER A 51 -8.43 -6.88 -4.40
N ARG A 52 -7.96 -7.54 -3.31
CA ARG A 52 -6.54 -7.58 -2.91
C ARG A 52 -5.61 -8.25 -3.91
N TRP A 53 -6.12 -9.12 -4.80
CA TRP A 53 -5.31 -9.75 -5.85
C TRP A 53 -4.74 -8.74 -6.87
N ALA A 54 -5.29 -7.52 -6.92
CA ALA A 54 -4.85 -6.48 -7.83
C ALA A 54 -3.35 -6.13 -7.68
N VAL A 55 -2.85 -6.11 -6.44
CA VAL A 55 -1.45 -5.75 -6.15
C VAL A 55 -0.46 -6.81 -6.69
N PRO A 56 -0.61 -8.11 -6.36
CA PRO A 56 0.20 -9.16 -6.99
C PRO A 56 0.15 -9.15 -8.52
N VAL A 57 -1.02 -8.94 -9.11
CA VAL A 57 -1.17 -8.89 -10.57
C VAL A 57 -0.41 -7.70 -11.18
N PHE A 58 -0.42 -6.53 -10.55
CA PHE A 58 0.33 -5.37 -11.02
C PHE A 58 1.85 -5.61 -11.01
N ILE A 59 2.34 -6.29 -9.97
CA ILE A 59 3.74 -6.70 -9.85
C ILE A 59 4.09 -7.72 -10.94
N LEU A 60 3.24 -8.73 -11.17
CA LEU A 60 3.44 -9.75 -12.19
C LEU A 60 3.47 -9.17 -13.60
N ILE A 61 2.57 -8.26 -13.95
CA ILE A 61 2.58 -7.59 -15.27
C ILE A 61 3.88 -6.78 -15.44
N SER A 62 4.31 -6.08 -14.40
CA SER A 62 5.57 -5.32 -14.41
C SER A 62 6.77 -6.24 -14.60
N GLY A 63 6.78 -7.42 -13.96
CA GLY A 63 7.81 -8.45 -14.12
C GLY A 63 7.80 -9.11 -15.50
N ALA A 64 6.63 -9.47 -16.03
CA ALA A 64 6.49 -10.08 -17.35
C ALA A 64 7.00 -9.16 -18.47
N LEU A 65 6.73 -7.85 -18.38
CA LEU A 65 7.25 -6.87 -19.34
C LEU A 65 8.77 -6.71 -19.28
N LEU A 66 9.36 -6.85 -18.08
CA LEU A 66 10.81 -6.85 -17.91
C LEU A 66 11.46 -8.08 -18.56
N LEU A 67 10.89 -9.27 -18.33
CA LEU A 67 11.41 -10.53 -18.87
C LEU A 67 11.23 -10.65 -20.40
N SER A 68 10.23 -9.96 -20.96
CA SER A 68 10.00 -9.90 -22.40
C SER A 68 11.02 -9.04 -23.18
N ASN A 69 12.01 -8.43 -22.51
CA ASN A 69 13.09 -7.69 -23.18
C ASN A 69 14.31 -8.60 -23.42
N PRO A 70 14.72 -8.85 -24.67
CA PRO A 70 15.86 -9.72 -25.02
C PRO A 70 17.24 -9.08 -24.80
N LYS A 71 17.35 -7.96 -24.07
CA LYS A 71 18.63 -7.32 -23.77
C LYS A 71 19.28 -8.00 -22.56
N PRO A 72 20.63 -8.12 -22.49
CA PRO A 72 21.30 -8.65 -21.31
C PRO A 72 20.94 -7.78 -20.11
N ILE A 73 20.12 -8.33 -19.22
CA ILE A 73 19.60 -7.61 -18.07
C ILE A 73 20.66 -7.71 -16.98
N GLU A 74 21.44 -6.66 -16.77
CA GLU A 74 22.21 -6.52 -15.53
C GLU A 74 21.22 -6.26 -14.38
N ALA A 75 20.66 -7.36 -13.85
CA ALA A 75 19.60 -7.34 -12.85
C ALA A 75 19.97 -6.51 -11.61
N ASN A 76 21.25 -6.53 -11.21
CA ASN A 76 21.77 -5.76 -10.08
C ASN A 76 21.71 -4.23 -10.31
N TYR A 77 22.07 -3.75 -11.51
CA TYR A 77 22.02 -2.32 -11.83
C TYR A 77 20.58 -1.81 -11.96
N PHE A 78 19.68 -2.63 -12.50
CA PHE A 78 18.26 -2.27 -12.65
C PHE A 78 17.48 -2.23 -11.34
N ILE A 79 17.70 -3.21 -10.45
CA ILE A 79 17.00 -3.30 -9.16
C ILE A 79 17.45 -2.17 -8.25
N THR A 80 18.75 -1.93 -8.12
CA THR A 80 19.30 -0.87 -7.26
C THR A 80 18.78 0.52 -7.63
N ARG A 81 18.66 0.82 -8.93
CA ARG A 81 18.18 2.13 -9.40
C ARG A 81 16.67 2.35 -9.20
N ARG A 82 15.86 1.28 -9.26
CA ARG A 82 14.41 1.36 -8.99
C ARG A 82 14.10 1.38 -7.50
N VAL A 83 14.72 0.49 -6.73
CA VAL A 83 14.53 0.42 -5.28
C VAL A 83 14.99 1.72 -4.62
N SER A 84 16.13 2.29 -5.03
CA SER A 84 16.59 3.57 -4.47
C SER A 84 15.59 4.71 -4.65
N LYS A 85 14.86 4.76 -5.78
CA LYS A 85 13.81 5.78 -5.99
C LYS A 85 12.62 5.65 -5.04
N VAL A 86 12.37 4.46 -4.49
CA VAL A 86 11.29 4.22 -3.51
C VAL A 86 11.84 4.34 -2.08
N LEU A 87 13.06 3.84 -1.85
CA LEU A 87 13.68 3.77 -0.54
C LEU A 87 14.13 5.14 -0.03
N ILE A 88 14.61 6.03 -0.92
CA ILE A 88 14.97 7.41 -0.58
C ILE A 88 13.76 8.20 -0.03
N PRO A 89 12.62 8.34 -0.75
CA PRO A 89 11.48 9.06 -0.20
C PRO A 89 10.89 8.34 1.02
N PHE A 90 10.89 7.00 1.05
CA PHE A 90 10.42 6.25 2.22
C PHE A 90 11.23 6.55 3.49
N VAL A 91 12.56 6.52 3.41
CA VAL A 91 13.44 6.82 4.54
C VAL A 91 13.36 8.31 4.91
N ALA A 92 13.35 9.20 3.92
CA ALA A 92 13.21 10.64 4.17
C ALA A 92 11.91 10.96 4.92
N TRP A 93 10.78 10.40 4.49
CA TRP A 93 9.49 10.58 5.16
C TRP A 93 9.42 9.88 6.51
N SER A 94 10.03 8.70 6.64
CA SER A 94 10.09 7.98 7.92
C SER A 94 10.89 8.76 8.96
N LEU A 95 12.02 9.35 8.57
CA LEU A 95 12.82 10.21 9.46
C LEU A 95 12.10 11.52 9.76
N PHE A 96 11.40 12.11 8.79
CA PHE A 96 10.60 13.31 9.00
C PHE A 96 9.47 13.07 10.01
N TYR A 97 8.70 11.99 9.85
CA TYR A 97 7.65 11.62 10.82
C TYR A 97 8.23 11.18 12.16
N ALA A 98 9.33 10.43 12.20
CA ALA A 98 9.99 10.07 13.45
C ALA A 98 10.53 11.30 14.19
N GLY A 99 11.05 12.29 13.45
CA GLY A 99 11.48 13.58 13.98
C GLY A 99 10.30 14.38 14.53
N LEU A 100 9.20 14.52 13.78
CA LEU A 100 7.98 15.17 14.25
C LEU A 100 7.36 14.45 15.47
N ALA A 101 7.32 13.12 15.47
CA ALA A 101 6.84 12.34 16.61
C ALA A 101 7.77 12.45 17.83
N GLY A 102 9.09 12.47 17.61
CA GLY A 102 10.10 12.70 18.64
C GLY A 102 10.01 14.10 19.25
N VAL A 103 9.78 15.12 18.43
CA VAL A 103 9.51 16.50 18.87
C VAL A 103 8.16 16.61 19.59
N SER A 104 7.17 15.81 19.20
CA SER A 104 5.88 15.71 19.91
C SER A 104 6.03 15.02 21.29
N LEU A 105 6.95 14.07 21.42
CA LEU A 105 7.31 13.40 22.70
C LEU A 105 8.18 14.26 23.62
N SER A 106 8.82 15.32 23.12
CA SER A 106 9.48 16.35 23.94
C SER A 106 8.54 17.51 24.32
N GLY A 107 7.23 17.39 24.06
CA GLY A 107 6.20 18.19 24.72
C GLY A 107 5.83 17.61 26.11
N PRO A 108 5.14 18.38 26.98
CA PRO A 108 4.91 18.07 28.41
C PRO A 108 4.07 16.80 28.71
N ILE A 109 3.74 15.99 27.71
CA ILE A 109 2.86 14.81 27.80
C ILE A 109 3.58 13.58 28.39
N ARG A 110 4.89 13.66 28.70
CA ARG A 110 5.60 12.61 29.45
C ARG A 110 5.11 12.47 30.91
N LEU A 111 4.39 13.45 31.45
CA LEU A 111 3.87 13.42 32.82
C LEU A 111 2.51 12.71 32.99
N ILE A 112 1.83 12.30 31.91
CA ILE A 112 0.50 11.65 32.00
C ILE A 112 0.57 10.11 31.94
N ARG A 113 1.69 9.52 31.49
CA ARG A 113 1.82 8.06 31.34
C ARG A 113 2.61 7.34 32.44
N VAL A 114 2.99 8.05 33.50
CA VAL A 114 3.56 7.47 34.72
C VAL A 114 2.59 7.63 35.90
N ASN A 115 1.41 7.01 35.81
CA ASN A 115 0.71 6.61 37.01
C ASN A 115 0.34 5.13 36.89
N PRO A 116 1.19 4.23 37.44
CA PRO A 116 0.78 2.86 37.69
C PRO A 116 -0.09 2.85 38.96
N CYS A 117 -1.26 2.20 38.88
CA CYS A 117 -2.18 1.83 39.96
C CYS A 117 -3.21 2.89 40.40
N THR A 118 -4.51 2.57 40.25
CA THR A 118 -5.40 2.11 41.35
C THR A 118 -6.90 2.31 41.02
N HIS A 119 -7.70 1.29 41.36
CA HIS A 119 -9.16 1.31 41.57
C HIS A 119 -10.07 1.49 40.33
N LYS A 120 -10.87 0.48 39.95
CA LYS A 120 -12.15 0.04 40.56
C LYS A 120 -12.50 -1.34 39.96
N ALA A 121 -12.88 -2.44 40.63
CA ALA A 121 -13.61 -2.63 41.89
C ALA A 121 -14.84 -1.75 42.00
#